data_AF-A0A927CX99-F1
#
_entry.id   AF-A0A927CX99-F1
#
_cell.length_a   1.000
_cell.length_b   1.000
_cell.length_c   1.000
_cell.angle_alpha   90.00
_cell.angle_beta   90.00
_cell.angle_gamma   90.00
#
_symmetry.space_group_name_H-M   'P 1'
#
loop_
_entity.id
_entity.type
_entity.pdbx_description
1 polymer ?
#
loop_
_entity_poly.entity_id
_entity_poly.type
_entity_poly.pdbx_seq_one_letter_code
_entity_poly.pdbx_strand_id
1 'polypeptide(L)'
;MEIVIISLLVLAILLFILSFFKIDRVSELERNVEEMSLQHIQDIYQLKRQVRILEEELLTPEHSSIPSDFQENTTRISEILKNQVKSLYQQGFSIDEISARSTLSHDDIMQILQNS
;
A
#
# COMPACT_ATOMS: atom_id res chain seq x y z
N MET A 1 -60.94 -26.70 32.92
CA MET A 1 -61.32 -25.71 31.88
C MET A 1 -60.88 -24.30 32.28
N GLU A 2 -61.24 -23.82 33.48
CA GLU A 2 -60.88 -22.45 33.94
C GLU A 2 -59.38 -22.18 34.04
N ILE A 3 -58.59 -23.12 34.58
CA ILE A 3 -57.12 -22.97 34.70
C ILE A 3 -56.46 -22.84 33.32
N VAL A 4 -56.95 -23.58 32.33
CA VAL A 4 -56.45 -23.52 30.94
C VAL A 4 -56.70 -22.13 30.36
N ILE A 5 -57.92 -21.59 30.55
CA ILE A 5 -58.30 -20.25 30.09
C ILE A 5 -57.43 -19.17 30.76
N ILE A 6 -57.20 -19.27 32.08
CA ILE A 6 -56.37 -18.32 32.83
C ILE A 6 -54.91 -18.40 32.35
N SER A 7 -54.35 -19.60 32.15
CA SER A 7 -52.97 -19.74 31.65
C SER A 7 -52.78 -19.16 30.26
N LEU A 8 -53.79 -19.30 29.38
CA LEU A 8 -53.76 -18.77 28.02
C LEU A 8 -53.86 -17.25 28.02
N LEU A 9 -54.67 -16.69 28.93
CA LEU A 9 -54.79 -15.25 29.12
C LEU A 9 -53.49 -14.64 29.65
N VAL A 10 -52.85 -15.27 30.63
CA VAL A 10 -51.53 -14.83 31.13
C VAL A 10 -50.48 -14.92 30.04
N LEU A 11 -50.44 -16.02 29.27
CA LEU A 11 -49.49 -16.17 28.17
C LEU A 11 -49.69 -15.11 27.07
N ALA A 12 -50.95 -14.78 26.74
CA ALA A 12 -51.28 -13.74 25.78
C ALA A 12 -50.82 -12.36 26.25
N ILE A 13 -51.04 -12.01 27.53
CA ILE A 13 -50.54 -10.75 28.12
C ILE A 13 -49.02 -10.72 28.08
N LEU A 14 -48.35 -11.83 28.40
CA LEU A 14 -46.89 -11.93 28.41
C LEU A 14 -46.30 -11.76 27.00
N LEU A 15 -46.91 -12.40 25.98
CA LEU A 15 -46.54 -12.23 24.58
C LEU A 15 -46.82 -10.81 24.07
N PHE A 16 -47.92 -10.20 24.51
CA PHE A 16 -48.24 -8.82 24.16
C PHE A 16 -47.18 -7.84 24.66
N ILE A 17 -46.75 -7.97 25.93
CA ILE A 17 -45.67 -7.17 26.51
C ILE A 17 -44.35 -7.40 25.75
N LEU A 18 -44.03 -8.65 25.40
CA LEU A 18 -42.83 -8.96 24.61
C LEU A 18 -42.87 -8.42 23.18
N SER A 19 -44.06 -8.27 22.59
CA SER A 19 -44.24 -7.76 21.23
C SER A 19 -43.83 -6.29 21.11
N PHE A 20 -44.12 -5.48 22.13
CA PHE A 20 -43.67 -4.09 22.17
C PHE A 20 -42.14 -3.99 22.16
N PHE A 21 -41.45 -4.91 22.83
CA PHE A 21 -39.98 -4.89 22.92
C PHE A 21 -39.25 -5.29 21.63
N LYS A 22 -39.88 -6.09 20.76
CA LYS A 22 -39.26 -6.55 19.50
C LYS A 22 -39.37 -5.56 18.35
N ILE A 23 -40.47 -4.82 18.25
CA ILE A 23 -40.71 -3.87 17.16
C ILE A 23 -39.71 -2.70 17.23
N ASP A 24 -39.48 -2.14 18.43
CA ASP A 24 -38.69 -0.92 18.57
C ASP A 24 -37.20 -1.15 18.30
N ARG A 25 -36.63 -2.25 18.83
CA ARG A 25 -35.19 -2.51 18.71
C ARG A 25 -34.74 -2.95 17.33
N VAL A 26 -35.55 -3.71 16.59
CA VAL A 26 -35.16 -4.18 15.25
C VAL A 26 -35.17 -3.04 14.24
N SER A 27 -36.17 -2.17 14.30
CA SER A 27 -36.29 -0.98 13.45
C SER A 27 -35.15 0.03 13.69
N GLU A 28 -34.80 0.27 14.96
CA GLU A 28 -33.69 1.16 15.31
C GLU A 28 -32.33 0.59 14.90
N LEU A 29 -32.14 -0.74 15.02
CA LEU A 29 -30.92 -1.41 14.59
C LEU A 29 -30.75 -1.36 13.07
N GLU A 30 -31.82 -1.59 12.30
CA GLU A 30 -31.81 -1.51 10.84
C GLU A 30 -31.42 -0.10 10.35
N ARG A 31 -31.96 0.94 10.99
CA ARG A 31 -31.65 2.33 10.67
C ARG A 31 -30.19 2.71 10.95
N ASN A 32 -29.65 2.29 12.09
CA ASN A 32 -28.25 2.54 12.44
C ASN A 32 -27.28 1.81 11.51
N VAL A 33 -27.63 0.60 11.06
CA VAL A 33 -26.83 -0.16 10.08
C VAL A 33 -26.87 0.49 8.70
N GLU A 34 -28.02 1.02 8.28
CA GLU A 34 -28.18 1.70 7.00
C GLU A 34 -27.38 3.01 6.95
N GLU A 35 -27.41 3.82 8.02
CA GLU A 35 -26.62 5.06 8.12
C GLU A 35 -25.11 4.77 8.14
N MET A 36 -24.68 3.77 8.91
CA MET A 36 -23.26 3.37 8.97
C MET A 36 -22.77 2.79 7.64
N SER A 37 -23.62 2.01 6.95
CA SER A 37 -23.33 1.45 5.62
C SER A 37 -23.17 2.56 4.57
N LEU A 38 -24.04 3.57 4.60
CA LEU A 38 -23.99 4.71 3.69
C LEU A 38 -22.69 5.52 3.87
N GLN A 39 -22.25 5.72 5.11
CA GLN A 39 -20.96 6.35 5.39
C GLN A 39 -19.78 5.50 4.87
N HIS A 40 -19.77 4.20 5.17
CA HIS A 40 -18.72 3.29 4.69
C HIS A 40 -18.59 3.26 3.17
N ILE A 41 -19.71 3.29 2.46
CA ILE A 41 -19.71 3.34 0.99
C ILE A 41 -19.04 4.62 0.50
N GLN A 42 -19.38 5.78 1.08
CA GLN A 42 -18.75 7.06 0.73
C GLN A 42 -17.24 7.04 0.98
N ASP A 43 -16.81 6.51 2.12
CA ASP A 43 -15.40 6.39 2.48
C ASP A 43 -14.65 5.49 1.48
N ILE A 44 -15.24 4.35 1.08
CA ILE A 44 -14.68 3.45 0.06
C ILE A 44 -14.55 4.17 -1.28
N TYR A 45 -15.54 4.97 -1.69
CA TYR A 45 -15.44 5.76 -2.94
C TYR A 45 -14.30 6.77 -2.89
N GLN A 46 -14.12 7.46 -1.76
CA GLN A 46 -13.02 8.41 -1.59
C GLN A 46 -11.65 7.70 -1.61
N LEU A 47 -11.53 6.55 -0.94
CA LEU A 47 -10.32 5.74 -0.99
C LEU A 47 -10.00 5.25 -2.41
N LYS A 48 -11.00 4.73 -3.13
CA LYS A 48 -10.83 4.32 -4.55
C LYS A 48 -10.37 5.47 -5.44
N ARG A 49 -10.87 6.69 -5.21
CA ARG A 49 -10.44 7.88 -5.95
C ARG A 49 -8.98 8.23 -5.64
N GLN A 50 -8.59 8.20 -4.37
CA GLN A 50 -7.21 8.47 -3.98
C GLN A 50 -6.26 7.45 -4.60
N VAL A 51 -6.57 6.15 -4.48
CA VAL A 51 -5.75 5.08 -5.09
C VAL A 51 -5.63 5.25 -6.60
N ARG A 52 -6.72 5.57 -7.31
CA ARG A 52 -6.68 5.83 -8.76
C ARG A 52 -5.74 6.98 -9.13
N ILE A 53 -5.79 8.08 -8.39
CA ILE A 53 -4.89 9.22 -8.64
C ILE A 53 -3.45 8.78 -8.41
N LEU A 54 -3.18 8.04 -7.33
CA LEU A 54 -1.84 7.50 -7.06
C LEU A 54 -1.36 6.55 -8.18
N GLU A 55 -2.25 5.72 -8.73
CA GLU A 55 -1.95 4.87 -9.89
C GLU A 55 -1.63 5.70 -11.13
N GLU A 56 -2.42 6.73 -11.44
CA GLU A 56 -2.20 7.62 -12.59
C GLU A 56 -0.87 8.40 -12.46
N GLU A 57 -0.53 8.88 -11.26
CA GLU A 57 0.76 9.53 -10.98
C GLU A 57 1.94 8.55 -11.07
N LEU A 58 1.80 7.32 -10.56
CA LEU A 58 2.84 6.29 -10.64
C LEU A 58 3.07 5.78 -12.08
N LEU A 59 2.01 5.72 -12.89
CA LEU A 59 2.07 5.36 -14.31
C LEU A 59 2.64 6.50 -15.16
N THR A 60 2.76 7.71 -14.61
CA THR A 60 3.46 8.81 -15.27
C THR A 60 4.98 8.61 -15.07
N PRO A 61 5.78 8.48 -16.14
CA PRO A 61 7.21 8.15 -16.04
C PRO A 61 8.08 9.18 -15.29
N GLU A 62 7.52 10.31 -14.86
CA GLU A 62 8.24 11.43 -14.26
C GLU A 62 8.57 11.22 -12.77
N HIS A 63 7.95 10.24 -12.10
CA HIS A 63 8.14 10.00 -10.66
C HIS A 63 8.90 8.70 -10.32
N SER A 64 9.85 8.31 -11.17
CA SER A 64 11.03 7.55 -10.72
C SER A 64 12.12 8.50 -10.18
N SER A 65 11.73 9.57 -9.49
CA SER A 65 12.66 10.39 -8.72
C SER A 65 12.81 9.76 -7.35
N ILE A 66 13.83 8.92 -7.23
CA ILE A 66 14.57 8.75 -5.98
C ILE A 66 14.77 10.17 -5.42
N PRO A 67 14.50 10.45 -4.12
CA PRO A 67 14.72 11.78 -3.56
C PRO A 67 16.07 12.31 -4.01
N SER A 68 16.10 13.49 -4.65
CA SER A 68 17.25 13.97 -5.44
C SER A 68 18.57 13.99 -4.64
N ASP A 69 18.52 14.08 -3.31
CA ASP A 69 19.68 13.94 -2.42
C ASP A 69 20.32 12.54 -2.42
N PHE A 70 19.53 11.48 -2.59
CA PHE A 70 20.01 10.11 -2.70
C PHE A 70 20.49 9.79 -4.12
N GLN A 71 19.85 10.37 -5.14
CA GLN A 71 20.21 10.14 -6.54
C GLN A 71 21.50 10.86 -6.95
N GLU A 72 21.76 12.06 -6.41
CA GLU A 72 23.02 12.78 -6.66
C GLU A 72 24.22 12.03 -6.07
N ASN A 73 24.10 11.50 -4.84
CA ASN A 73 25.18 10.76 -4.19
C ASN A 73 25.51 9.45 -4.91
N THR A 74 24.50 8.66 -5.32
CA THR A 74 24.78 7.41 -6.05
C THR A 74 25.36 7.67 -7.44
N THR A 75 24.94 8.74 -8.12
CA THR A 75 25.47 9.10 -9.44
C THR A 75 26.93 9.54 -9.32
N ARG A 76 27.23 10.42 -8.34
CA ARG A 76 28.61 10.85 -8.05
C ARG A 76 29.54 9.70 -7.70
N ILE A 77 29.10 8.76 -6.85
CA ILE A 77 29.88 7.56 -6.52
C ILE A 77 30.17 6.74 -7.79
N SER A 78 29.16 6.52 -8.64
CA SER A 78 29.34 5.78 -9.89
C SER A 78 30.31 6.46 -10.86
N GLU A 79 30.31 7.80 -10.93
CA GLU A 79 31.23 8.58 -11.76
C GLU A 79 32.66 8.55 -11.23
N ILE A 80 32.84 8.62 -9.90
CA ILE A 80 34.16 8.47 -9.27
C ILE A 80 34.75 7.10 -9.58
N LEU A 81 33.95 6.03 -9.45
CA LEU A 81 34.38 4.67 -9.74
C LEU A 81 34.73 4.47 -11.23
N LYS A 82 33.93 5.04 -12.15
CA LYS A 82 34.24 5.04 -13.60
C LYS A 82 35.57 5.74 -13.90
N ASN A 83 35.79 6.91 -13.30
CA ASN A 83 37.02 7.67 -13.49
C ASN A 83 38.25 6.94 -12.91
N GLN A 84 38.08 6.23 -11.78
CA GLN A 84 39.12 5.40 -11.19
C GLN A 84 39.53 4.26 -12.10
N VAL A 85 38.57 3.54 -12.70
CA VAL A 85 38.83 2.48 -13.68
C VAL A 85 39.61 3.03 -14.88
N LYS A 86 39.17 4.17 -15.44
CA LYS A 86 39.82 4.81 -16.59
C LYS A 86 41.26 5.23 -16.29
N SER A 87 41.51 5.80 -15.12
CA SER A 87 42.86 6.21 -14.70
C SER A 87 43.79 5.00 -14.52
N LEU A 88 43.32 3.92 -13.90
CA LEU A 88 44.13 2.71 -13.73
C LEU A 88 44.43 2.03 -15.07
N TYR A 89 43.45 2.00 -15.99
CA TYR A 89 43.68 1.45 -17.32
C TYR A 89 44.70 2.28 -18.12
N GLN A 90 44.62 3.62 -18.04
CA GLN A 90 45.61 4.52 -18.67
C GLN A 90 47.01 4.40 -18.05
N GLN A 91 47.11 4.04 -16.78
CA GLN A 91 48.39 3.75 -16.10
C GLN A 91 48.99 2.40 -16.51
N GLY A 92 48.30 1.61 -17.35
CA GLY A 92 48.79 0.34 -17.89
C GLY A 92 48.47 -0.87 -17.02
N PHE A 93 47.57 -0.76 -16.05
CA PHE A 93 47.10 -1.90 -15.26
C PHE A 93 46.17 -2.80 -16.08
N SER A 94 46.28 -4.12 -15.87
CA SER A 94 45.40 -5.11 -16.51
C SER A 94 44.01 -5.12 -15.87
N ILE A 95 43.02 -5.64 -16.61
CA ILE A 95 41.63 -5.72 -16.14
C ILE A 95 41.53 -6.54 -14.84
N ASP A 96 42.34 -7.60 -14.72
CA ASP A 96 42.44 -8.43 -13.52
C ASP A 96 42.97 -7.67 -12.29
N GLU A 97 43.92 -6.75 -12.49
CA GLU A 97 44.45 -5.92 -11.41
C GLU A 97 43.49 -4.79 -11.01
N ILE A 98 42.73 -4.27 -11.97
CA ILE A 98 41.72 -3.24 -11.74
C ILE A 98 40.55 -3.83 -10.94
N SER A 99 40.10 -5.05 -11.25
CA SER A 99 39.04 -5.73 -10.47
C SER A 99 39.49 -6.15 -9.08
N ALA A 100 40.78 -6.43 -8.88
CA ALA A 100 41.33 -6.69 -7.54
C ALA A 100 41.42 -5.42 -6.67
N ARG A 101 41.53 -4.24 -7.30
CA ARG A 101 41.71 -2.94 -6.61
C ARG A 101 40.46 -2.08 -6.55
N SER A 102 39.49 -2.35 -7.41
CA SER A 102 38.17 -1.72 -7.41
C SER A 102 37.14 -2.74 -6.94
N THR A 103 36.04 -2.28 -6.35
CA THR A 103 34.94 -3.18 -5.94
C THR A 103 34.06 -3.59 -7.13
N LEU A 104 34.58 -3.56 -8.36
CA LEU A 104 33.85 -3.74 -9.61
C LEU A 104 34.22 -5.08 -10.24
N SER A 105 33.24 -5.73 -10.88
CA SER A 105 33.48 -6.99 -11.59
C SER A 105 34.21 -6.76 -12.91
N HIS A 106 34.84 -7.81 -13.43
CA HIS A 106 35.47 -7.78 -14.77
C HIS A 106 34.51 -7.31 -15.86
N ASP A 107 33.25 -7.75 -15.79
CA ASP A 107 32.21 -7.39 -16.75
C ASP A 107 31.89 -5.89 -16.68
N ASP A 108 31.79 -5.33 -15.47
CA ASP A 108 31.54 -3.90 -15.26
C ASP A 108 32.70 -3.04 -15.78
N ILE A 109 33.94 -3.47 -15.54
CA ILE A 109 35.14 -2.77 -16.02
C ILE A 109 35.17 -2.77 -17.56
N MET A 110 34.86 -3.91 -18.19
CA MET A 110 34.79 -4.02 -19.65
C MET A 110 33.73 -3.08 -20.23
N GLN A 111 32.54 -3.03 -19.61
CA GLN A 111 31.47 -2.12 -20.04
C GLN A 111 31.87 -0.64 -19.91
N ILE A 112 32.55 -0.26 -18.83
CA ILE A 112 33.02 1.12 -18.61
C ILE A 112 34.06 1.52 -19.67
N LEU A 113 34.97 0.61 -20.03
CA LEU A 113 35.98 0.85 -21.06
C LEU A 113 35.40 0.83 -22.48
N GLN A 114 34.35 0.03 -22.72
CA GLN A 114 33.68 -0.05 -24.03
C GLN A 114 32.76 1.15 -24.30
N ASN A 115 32.16 1.73 -23.26
CA ASN A 115 31.29 2.91 -23.35
C ASN A 115 32.04 4.23 -23.10
N SER A 116 33.35 4.27 -23.41
CA SER A 116 34.25 5.42 -23.25
C SER A 116 34.54 6.18 -24.54
#